data_AF-A0A843QYL2-F1
#
_entry.id   AF-A0A843QYL2-F1
#
_cell.length_a   1.000
_cell.length_b   1.000
_cell.length_c   1.000
_cell.angle_alpha   90.00
_cell.angle_beta   90.00
_cell.angle_gamma   90.00
#
_symmetry.space_group_name_H-M   'P 1'
#
loop_
_entity.id
_entity.type
_entity.pdbx_description
1 polymer ?
#
loop_
_entity_poly.entity_id
_entity_poly.type
_entity_poly.pdbx_seq_one_letter_code
_entity_poly.pdbx_strand_id
1 'polypeptide(L)'
;MARVEGSTELWVDHLLNDSKIDLDYQSSHIKSIDDALHTASKKLNGKSGYPEYVGVVKDYLLMIEDKADISNHVYTDHDVITTDDPMVVPKYALNGELHYARHILERTSYKKCFAFGVSGNEKLHKITPMFINERGDYDVLPDVESFISFNA
;
A
#
# COMPACT_ATOMS: atom_id res chain seq x y z
N MET A 1 -3.39 -19.78 4.48
CA MET A 1 -3.46 -18.43 3.88
C MET A 1 -2.20 -17.62 4.21
N ALA A 2 -1.65 -17.67 5.43
CA ALA A 2 -0.38 -17.01 5.81
C ALA A 2 0.94 -17.57 5.19
N ARG A 3 0.91 -18.63 4.36
CA ARG A 3 2.15 -19.27 3.85
C ARG A 3 2.56 -18.81 2.45
N VAL A 4 1.66 -18.12 1.75
CA VAL A 4 1.84 -17.77 0.33
C VAL A 4 2.36 -16.33 0.21
N GLU A 5 1.89 -15.41 1.04
CA GLU A 5 2.36 -14.00 1.06
C GLU A 5 3.62 -13.81 1.92
N GLY A 6 3.83 -14.59 2.99
CA GLY A 6 4.97 -14.41 3.91
C GLY A 6 6.38 -14.39 3.30
N SER A 7 6.62 -15.02 2.14
CA SER A 7 7.91 -14.86 1.43
C SER A 7 8.05 -13.52 0.71
N THR A 8 6.93 -12.98 0.23
CA THR A 8 6.84 -11.65 -0.38
C THR A 8 7.01 -10.59 0.69
N GLU A 9 6.31 -10.74 1.82
CA GLU A 9 6.38 -9.83 2.97
C GLU A 9 7.84 -9.68 3.43
N LEU A 10 8.54 -10.79 3.68
CA LEU A 10 9.96 -10.78 4.07
C LEU A 10 10.89 -10.17 3.01
N TRP A 11 10.56 -10.34 1.74
CA TRP A 11 11.35 -9.74 0.66
C TRP A 11 11.14 -8.23 0.56
N VAL A 12 9.90 -7.75 0.74
CA VAL A 12 9.58 -6.33 0.85
C VAL A 12 10.28 -5.71 2.06
N ASP A 13 10.31 -6.41 3.20
CA ASP A 13 11.06 -6.01 4.39
C ASP A 13 12.55 -5.78 4.08
N HIS A 14 13.19 -6.70 3.36
CA HIS A 14 14.59 -6.53 2.95
C HIS A 14 14.79 -5.32 2.03
N LEU A 15 13.88 -5.08 1.09
CA LEU A 15 13.94 -3.91 0.21
C LEU A 15 13.80 -2.59 0.98
N LEU A 16 12.94 -2.54 2.00
CA LEU A 16 12.78 -1.40 2.90
C LEU A 16 14.07 -1.16 3.70
N ASN A 17 14.63 -2.22 4.28
CA ASN A 17 15.90 -2.18 5.01
C ASN A 17 17.06 -1.68 4.15
N ASP A 18 17.22 -2.20 2.93
CA ASP A 18 18.24 -1.77 1.97
C ASP A 18 18.06 -0.30 1.56
N SER A 19 16.80 0.15 1.50
CA SER A 19 16.43 1.54 1.21
C SER A 19 16.55 2.46 2.43
N LYS A 20 16.83 1.91 3.63
CA LYS A 20 16.84 2.60 4.92
C LYS A 20 15.53 3.35 5.22
N ILE A 21 14.42 2.73 4.86
CA ILE A 21 13.08 3.23 5.15
C ILE A 21 12.50 2.37 6.27
N ASP A 22 12.06 3.04 7.34
CA ASP A 22 11.44 2.39 8.50
C ASP A 22 9.93 2.62 8.45
N LEU A 23 9.15 1.55 8.28
CA LEU A 23 7.70 1.55 8.26
C LEU A 23 7.17 0.59 9.33
N ASP A 24 6.02 0.92 9.90
CA ASP A 24 5.31 0.03 10.81
C ASP A 24 4.63 -1.10 10.03
N TYR A 25 4.66 -2.31 10.60
CA TYR A 25 4.02 -3.49 10.03
C TYR A 25 2.57 -3.64 10.55
N GLN A 26 1.59 -3.68 9.65
CA GLN A 26 0.16 -3.94 9.92
C GLN A 26 -0.58 -2.98 10.88
N SER A 27 0.10 -2.05 11.54
CA SER A 27 -0.46 -1.00 12.40
C SER A 27 0.41 0.25 12.30
N SER A 28 0.19 1.27 13.13
CA SER A 28 1.16 2.37 13.21
C SER A 28 1.43 2.85 14.63
N HIS A 29 2.67 3.25 14.92
CA HIS A 29 3.01 3.97 16.14
C HIS A 29 2.51 5.43 16.11
N ILE A 30 2.23 5.97 14.92
CA ILE A 30 1.67 7.31 14.74
C ILE A 30 0.16 7.23 14.99
N LYS A 31 -0.26 7.71 16.16
CA LYS A 31 -1.65 7.60 16.64
C LYS A 31 -2.71 8.01 15.61
N SER A 32 -2.51 9.10 14.86
CA SER A 32 -3.50 9.56 13.87
C SER A 32 -3.67 8.59 12.70
N ILE A 33 -2.61 7.88 12.32
CA ILE A 33 -2.66 6.85 11.26
C ILE A 33 -3.35 5.60 11.82
N ASP A 34 -2.94 5.16 13.01
CA ASP A 34 -3.52 4.00 13.68
C ASP A 34 -5.03 4.15 13.94
N ASP A 35 -5.45 5.32 14.44
CA ASP A 35 -6.85 5.67 14.62
C ASP A 35 -7.64 5.59 13.30
N ALA A 36 -7.06 6.02 12.17
CA ALA A 36 -7.70 5.95 10.87
C ALA A 36 -7.85 4.49 10.38
N LEU A 37 -6.84 3.65 10.63
CA LEU A 37 -6.83 2.24 10.24
C LEU A 37 -7.94 1.41 10.90
N HIS A 38 -8.42 1.79 12.10
CA HIS A 38 -9.51 1.10 12.80
C HIS A 38 -10.84 1.02 12.03
N THR A 39 -11.00 1.80 10.97
CA THR A 39 -12.20 1.77 10.10
C THR A 39 -11.89 1.50 8.63
N ALA A 40 -10.64 1.13 8.32
CA ALA A 40 -10.11 1.07 6.95
C ALA A 40 -10.25 -0.29 6.25
N SER A 41 -11.09 -1.23 6.73
CA SER A 41 -11.13 -2.58 6.14
C SER A 41 -11.37 -2.58 4.62
N LYS A 42 -10.51 -3.28 3.87
CA LYS A 42 -10.65 -3.56 2.42
C LYS A 42 -11.95 -4.30 2.07
N LYS A 43 -12.63 -4.89 3.05
CA LYS A 43 -13.95 -5.54 2.90
C LYS A 43 -15.12 -4.55 2.98
N LEU A 44 -14.84 -3.25 3.07
CA LEU A 44 -15.82 -2.16 3.09
C LEU A 44 -16.90 -2.32 4.16
N ASN A 45 -16.52 -2.78 5.35
CA ASN A 45 -17.43 -3.14 6.44
C ASN A 45 -17.24 -2.30 7.72
N GLY A 46 -16.45 -1.22 7.63
CA GLY A 46 -16.17 -0.30 8.75
C GLY A 46 -15.31 -0.87 9.88
N LYS A 47 -14.70 -2.05 9.70
CA LYS A 47 -13.75 -2.64 10.66
C LYS A 47 -12.32 -2.17 10.39
N SER A 48 -11.39 -2.61 11.23
CA SER A 48 -9.96 -2.36 11.06
C SER A 48 -9.44 -2.89 9.72
N GLY A 49 -8.50 -2.13 9.17
CA GLY A 49 -7.66 -2.51 8.06
C GLY A 49 -6.20 -2.64 8.49
N TYR A 50 -5.44 -3.39 7.69
CA TYR A 50 -4.07 -3.77 7.97
C TYR A 50 -3.32 -3.72 6.63
N PRO A 51 -2.80 -2.54 6.21
CA PRO A 51 -1.81 -2.48 5.14
C PRO A 51 -0.58 -3.30 5.56
N GLU A 52 0.23 -3.79 4.63
CA GLU A 52 1.39 -4.61 5.00
C GLU A 52 2.42 -3.74 5.75
N TYR A 53 2.72 -2.57 5.17
CA TYR A 53 3.58 -1.57 5.79
C TYR A 53 2.98 -0.17 5.67
N VAL A 54 3.17 0.65 6.70
CA VAL A 54 2.72 2.05 6.72
C VAL A 54 3.65 2.91 7.55
N GLY A 55 3.91 4.13 7.12
CA GLY A 55 4.74 5.06 7.87
C GLY A 55 4.88 6.40 7.19
N VAL A 56 5.79 7.22 7.71
CA VAL A 56 6.03 8.56 7.18
C VAL A 56 7.50 8.71 6.87
N VAL A 57 7.80 9.06 5.63
CA VAL A 57 9.14 9.49 5.22
C VAL A 57 9.06 10.96 4.86
N LYS A 58 9.72 11.78 5.70
CA LYS A 58 9.68 13.25 5.60
C LYS A 58 8.23 13.77 5.68
N ASP A 59 7.71 14.34 4.60
CA ASP A 59 6.36 14.88 4.47
C ASP A 59 5.38 13.96 3.72
N TYR A 60 5.81 12.76 3.33
CA TYR A 60 5.01 11.80 2.59
C TYR A 60 4.56 10.65 3.50
N LEU A 61 3.26 10.35 3.46
CA LEU A 61 2.75 9.05 3.90
C LEU A 61 3.28 8.00 2.91
N LEU A 62 3.89 6.93 3.41
CA LEU A 62 4.31 5.77 2.60
C LEU A 62 3.53 4.56 3.07
N MET A 63 3.05 3.79 2.10
CA MET A 63 2.21 2.62 2.37
C MET A 63 2.42 1.53 1.34
N ILE A 64 2.42 0.28 1.79
CA ILE A 64 2.69 -0.89 0.95
C ILE A 64 1.64 -1.96 1.21
N GLU A 65 1.12 -2.52 0.12
CA GLU A 65 0.35 -3.74 0.09
C GLU A 65 1.04 -4.70 -0.89
N ASP A 66 1.22 -5.95 -0.48
CA ASP A 66 1.83 -6.96 -1.33
C ASP A 66 0.89 -8.13 -1.65
N LYS A 67 1.21 -8.86 -2.73
CA LYS A 67 0.50 -10.06 -3.18
C LYS A 67 1.51 -11.07 -3.74
N ALA A 68 1.46 -12.32 -3.31
CA ALA A 68 2.41 -13.33 -3.80
C ALA A 68 2.35 -13.59 -5.32
N ASP A 69 1.18 -13.40 -5.93
CA ASP A 69 0.94 -13.68 -7.34
C ASP A 69 0.88 -12.37 -8.14
N ILE A 70 1.68 -12.29 -9.20
CA ILE A 70 1.72 -11.13 -10.10
C ILE A 70 0.36 -10.88 -10.76
N SER A 71 -0.44 -11.91 -11.01
CA SER A 71 -1.79 -11.75 -11.56
C SER A 71 -2.73 -10.98 -10.62
N ASN A 72 -2.38 -10.86 -9.34
CA ASN A 72 -3.09 -10.07 -8.34
C ASN A 72 -2.45 -8.68 -8.12
N HIS A 73 -1.68 -8.16 -9.08
CA HIS A 73 -1.06 -6.84 -8.93
C HIS A 73 -2.09 -5.70 -8.93
N VAL A 74 -3.01 -5.70 -9.89
CA VAL A 74 -4.00 -4.65 -10.07
C VAL A 74 -5.22 -5.16 -10.81
N TYR A 75 -6.39 -4.62 -10.46
CA TYR A 75 -7.61 -4.72 -11.24
C TYR A 75 -8.09 -3.33 -11.62
N THR A 76 -8.47 -3.17 -12.88
CA THR A 76 -9.05 -1.94 -13.41
C THR A 76 -10.40 -2.22 -14.03
N ASP A 77 -11.36 -1.33 -13.78
CA ASP A 77 -12.59 -1.24 -14.54
C ASP A 77 -12.59 0.08 -15.32
N HIS A 78 -12.77 0.02 -16.64
CA HIS A 78 -12.68 1.19 -17.53
C HIS A 78 -11.40 2.04 -17.30
N ASP A 79 -10.24 1.38 -17.19
CA ASP A 79 -8.93 1.98 -16.91
C ASP A 79 -8.80 2.69 -15.55
N VAL A 80 -9.73 2.45 -14.62
CA VAL A 80 -9.71 3.01 -13.26
C VAL A 80 -9.49 1.89 -12.24
N ILE A 81 -8.55 2.11 -11.30
CA ILE A 81 -8.34 1.22 -10.15
C ILE A 81 -9.56 1.30 -9.22
N THR A 82 -10.30 0.19 -9.13
CA THR A 82 -11.53 0.04 -8.35
C THR A 82 -11.24 0.04 -6.84
N THR A 83 -11.95 0.87 -6.07
CA THR A 83 -11.89 0.90 -4.59
C THR A 83 -13.24 0.72 -3.89
N ASP A 84 -14.29 0.37 -4.63
CA ASP A 84 -15.68 0.29 -4.16
C ASP A 84 -16.28 -1.12 -4.21
N ASP A 85 -15.52 -2.13 -4.66
CA ASP A 85 -15.95 -3.54 -4.67
C ASP A 85 -15.22 -4.37 -3.58
N PRO A 86 -15.93 -4.88 -2.56
CA PRO A 86 -15.34 -5.63 -1.45
C PRO A 86 -14.79 -7.01 -1.83
N MET A 87 -15.05 -7.50 -3.06
CA MET A 87 -14.45 -8.73 -3.61
C MET A 87 -13.17 -8.44 -4.41
N VAL A 88 -13.01 -7.22 -4.91
CA VAL A 88 -11.85 -6.79 -5.69
C VAL A 88 -10.79 -6.17 -4.80
N VAL A 89 -11.16 -5.20 -3.95
CA VAL A 89 -10.21 -4.41 -3.16
C VAL A 89 -9.25 -5.27 -2.32
N PRO A 90 -9.69 -6.31 -1.60
CA PRO A 90 -8.76 -7.17 -0.85
C PRO A 90 -7.86 -8.06 -1.72
N LYS A 91 -8.24 -8.29 -2.98
CA LYS A 91 -7.60 -9.28 -3.85
C LYS A 91 -6.38 -8.73 -4.57
N TYR A 92 -6.34 -7.44 -4.87
CA TYR A 92 -5.30 -6.83 -5.71
C TYR A 92 -4.48 -5.80 -4.95
N ALA A 93 -3.16 -5.81 -5.12
CA ALA A 93 -2.22 -4.98 -4.37
C ALA A 93 -2.52 -3.47 -4.52
N LEU A 94 -2.55 -2.95 -5.76
CA LEU A 94 -2.81 -1.52 -5.98
C LEU A 94 -4.23 -1.09 -5.55
N ASN A 95 -5.23 -1.97 -5.66
CA ASN A 95 -6.59 -1.65 -5.24
C ASN A 95 -6.71 -1.53 -3.72
N GLY A 96 -6.10 -2.48 -2.99
CA GLY A 96 -6.03 -2.44 -1.54
C GLY A 96 -5.28 -1.23 -1.03
N GLU A 97 -4.16 -0.90 -1.68
CA GLU A 97 -3.30 0.21 -1.30
C GLU A 97 -3.96 1.58 -1.57
N LEU A 98 -4.57 1.77 -2.75
CA LEU A 98 -5.32 3.00 -3.05
C LEU A 98 -6.49 3.22 -2.08
N HIS A 99 -7.17 2.14 -1.68
CA HIS A 99 -8.21 2.18 -0.65
C HIS A 99 -7.65 2.69 0.68
N TYR A 100 -6.53 2.13 1.15
CA TYR A 100 -5.92 2.55 2.40
C TYR A 100 -5.45 4.00 2.39
N ALA A 101 -4.71 4.39 1.34
CA ALA A 101 -4.19 5.74 1.22
C ALA A 101 -5.31 6.79 1.21
N ARG A 102 -6.38 6.57 0.43
CA ARG A 102 -7.57 7.47 0.44
C ARG A 102 -8.19 7.55 1.83
N HIS A 103 -8.41 6.41 2.47
CA HIS A 103 -9.04 6.35 3.78
C HIS A 103 -8.27 7.12 4.85
N ILE A 104 -6.93 7.04 4.84
CA ILE A 104 -6.05 7.76 5.78
C ILE A 104 -5.99 9.25 5.42
N LEU A 105 -5.83 9.62 4.16
CA LEU A 105 -5.76 11.04 3.74
C LEU A 105 -7.05 11.79 4.08
N GLU A 106 -8.22 11.15 4.01
CA GLU A 106 -9.50 11.74 4.42
C GLU A 106 -9.62 11.99 5.94
N ARG A 107 -8.86 11.25 6.75
CA ARG A 107 -9.02 11.20 8.22
C ARG A 107 -7.85 11.79 8.99
N THR A 108 -6.81 12.25 8.29
CA THR A 108 -5.58 12.75 8.88
C THR A 108 -5.18 14.09 8.26
N SER A 109 -4.13 14.70 8.78
CA SER A 109 -3.57 15.95 8.23
C SER A 109 -2.59 15.72 7.07
N TYR A 110 -2.27 14.47 6.72
CA TYR A 110 -1.35 14.18 5.62
C TYR A 110 -1.98 14.55 4.28
N LYS A 111 -1.15 15.06 3.36
CA LYS A 111 -1.60 15.66 2.10
C LYS A 111 -1.08 14.97 0.84
N LYS A 112 -0.10 14.08 1.01
CA LYS A 112 0.59 13.39 -0.06
C LYS A 112 0.92 11.98 0.41
N CYS A 113 0.65 11.00 -0.44
CA CYS A 113 0.98 9.62 -0.18
C CYS A 113 1.74 9.04 -1.39
N PHE A 114 2.77 8.25 -1.11
CA PHE A 114 3.30 7.26 -2.03
C PHE A 114 2.82 5.88 -1.59
N ALA A 115 1.90 5.34 -2.39
CA ALA A 115 1.26 4.05 -2.20
C ALA A 115 1.93 3.03 -3.13
N PHE A 116 2.31 1.86 -2.63
CA PHE A 116 3.01 0.84 -3.44
C PHE A 116 2.20 -0.45 -3.49
N GLY A 117 1.89 -0.87 -4.71
CA GLY A 117 1.48 -2.25 -4.97
C GLY A 117 2.72 -3.08 -5.25
N VAL A 118 2.95 -4.12 -4.46
CA VAL A 118 4.00 -5.11 -4.71
C VAL A 118 3.35 -6.44 -5.08
N SER A 119 3.89 -7.15 -6.06
CA SER A 119 3.53 -8.55 -6.24
C SER A 119 4.64 -9.43 -6.77
N GLY A 120 4.55 -10.74 -6.50
CA GLY A 120 5.54 -11.73 -6.91
C GLY A 120 6.55 -12.06 -5.81
N ASN A 121 7.82 -12.18 -6.17
CA ASN A 121 8.92 -12.49 -5.27
C ASN A 121 10.25 -12.00 -5.85
N GLU A 122 11.35 -12.17 -5.11
CA GLU A 122 12.72 -11.75 -5.50
C GLU A 122 13.15 -12.07 -6.94
N LYS A 123 12.63 -13.15 -7.56
CA LYS A 123 13.03 -13.54 -8.93
C LYS A 123 12.15 -12.94 -10.01
N LEU A 124 10.87 -12.74 -9.72
CA LEU A 124 9.88 -12.24 -10.64
C LEU A 124 8.86 -11.46 -9.83
N HIS A 125 8.88 -10.15 -9.99
CA HIS A 125 8.06 -9.22 -9.23
C HIS A 125 7.60 -8.04 -10.07
N LYS A 126 6.73 -7.25 -9.46
CA LYS A 126 6.36 -5.91 -9.91
C LYS A 126 6.18 -5.01 -8.69
N ILE A 127 6.79 -3.83 -8.72
CA ILE A 127 6.63 -2.79 -7.70
C ILE A 127 6.15 -1.54 -8.42
N THR A 128 4.91 -1.14 -8.18
CA THR A 128 4.30 0.03 -8.83
C THR A 128 3.98 1.08 -7.78
N PRO A 129 4.63 2.25 -7.85
CA PRO A 129 4.25 3.38 -7.02
C PRO A 129 3.00 4.08 -7.59
N MET A 130 2.19 4.63 -6.70
CA MET A 130 1.17 5.62 -7.00
C MET A 130 1.43 6.86 -6.15
N PHE A 131 1.43 8.02 -6.78
CA PHE A 131 1.34 9.28 -6.05
C PHE A 131 -0.14 9.61 -5.84
N ILE A 132 -0.52 9.94 -4.61
CA ILE A 132 -1.91 10.28 -4.25
C ILE A 132 -1.92 11.63 -3.54
N ASN A 133 -2.75 12.55 -4.03
CA ASN A 133 -2.87 13.89 -3.47
C ASN A 133 -3.95 13.98 -2.38
N GLU A 134 -4.07 15.14 -1.72
CA GLU A 134 -5.01 15.35 -0.61
C GLU A 134 -6.50 15.17 -0.96
N ARG A 135 -6.86 15.16 -2.25
CA ARG A 135 -8.22 14.90 -2.72
C ARG A 135 -8.47 13.42 -3.03
N GLY A 136 -7.44 12.58 -2.92
CA GLY A 136 -7.52 11.16 -3.30
C GLY A 136 -7.41 10.92 -4.81
N ASP A 137 -7.06 11.94 -5.60
CA ASP A 137 -6.65 11.74 -6.99
C ASP A 137 -5.28 11.06 -7.01
N TYR A 138 -5.06 10.14 -7.95
CA TYR A 138 -3.85 9.35 -8.03
C TYR A 138 -3.23 9.36 -9.43
N ASP A 139 -1.91 9.28 -9.47
CA ASP A 139 -1.11 9.06 -10.66
C ASP A 139 -0.30 7.76 -10.47
N VAL A 140 -0.50 6.79 -11.36
CA VAL A 140 0.33 5.58 -11.40
C VAL A 140 1.69 5.95 -11.98
N LEU A 141 2.75 5.69 -11.24
CA LEU A 141 4.12 5.99 -11.63
C LEU A 141 4.77 4.78 -12.34
N PRO A 142 5.88 4.98 -13.07
CA PRO A 142 6.62 3.87 -13.65
C PRO A 142 7.05 2.85 -12.59
N ASP A 143 6.98 1.57 -12.97
CA ASP A 143 7.47 0.47 -12.14
C ASP A 143 8.93 0.72 -11.69
N VAL A 144 9.23 0.33 -10.45
CA VAL A 144 10.57 0.47 -9.85
C VAL A 144 11.10 -0.89 -9.39
N GLU A 145 12.40 -0.95 -9.08
CA GLU A 145 13.06 -2.17 -8.59
C GLU A 145 13.43 -2.10 -7.09
N SER A 146 13.29 -0.92 -6.48
CA SER A 146 13.60 -0.69 -5.05
C SER A 146 12.92 0.58 -4.53
N PHE A 147 12.94 0.76 -3.21
CA PHE A 147 12.40 1.96 -2.56
C PHE A 147 13.44 3.07 -2.33
N ILE A 148 14.68 2.91 -2.83
CA ILE A 148 15.81 3.83 -2.57
C ILE A 148 15.48 5.28 -2.93
N SER A 149 14.76 5.49 -4.04
CA SER A 149 14.38 6.83 -4.51
C SER A 149 13.36 7.54 -3.61
N PHE A 150 12.74 6.82 -2.68
CA PHE A 150 11.70 7.32 -1.77
C PHE A 150 12.22 7.61 -0.36
N ASN A 151 13.51 7.40 -0.11
CA ASN A 151 14.19 7.84 1.11
C ASN A 151 14.95 9.17 0.94
N ALA A 152 14.94 9.73 -0.27
CA ALA A 152 15.77 10.87 -0.67
C ALA A 152 15.34 12.16 -0.01
#